data_AF-A0A925LRU8-F1
#
_entry.id   AF-A0A925LRU8-F1
#
_cell.length_a   1.000
_cell.length_b   1.000
_cell.length_c   1.000
_cell.angle_alpha   90.00
_cell.angle_beta   90.00
_cell.angle_gamma   90.00
#
_symmetry.space_group_name_H-M   'P 1'
#
loop_
_entity.id
_entity.type
_entity.pdbx_description
1 polymer ?
#
loop_
_entity_poly.entity_id
_entity_poly.type
_entity_poly.pdbx_seq_one_letter_code
_entity_poly.pdbx_strand_id
1 'polypeptide(L)'
;MFHAALWKLMWLQWRGGFRQFCRSLRTSRGLFFAGFMLLMLGYFVVSMDVEKKFSAVPFPPGLFAEDGMKDLIAIGLCVFTTWTLLFSTGEATVYFTASEIAFLFPAPFTRKQLLSYKLLKSFMGIVTTSLFMSLALAANLRMWGAAVFGTMLAFLFLQLIAMNVAFLRQVLQERVSVWLRRVAGYGLSAVVSVAVI
;
A
#
# COMPACT_ATOMS: atom_id res chain seq x y z
N MET A 1 -11.77 -13.51 -18.31
CA MET A 1 -11.23 -14.78 -17.76
C MET A 1 -9.73 -14.59 -17.52
N PHE A 2 -9.26 -14.77 -16.27
CA PHE A 2 -7.83 -14.71 -15.97
C PHE A 2 -7.13 -15.88 -16.67
N HIS A 3 -6.08 -15.60 -17.43
CA HIS A 3 -5.33 -16.64 -18.15
C HIS A 3 -4.56 -17.49 -17.12
N ALA A 4 -4.64 -18.82 -17.22
CA ALA A 4 -4.00 -19.74 -16.27
C ALA A 4 -2.48 -19.49 -16.10
N ALA A 5 -1.84 -18.96 -17.15
CA ALA A 5 -0.43 -18.56 -17.13
C ALA A 5 -0.13 -17.45 -16.10
N LEU A 6 -1.00 -16.45 -15.95
CA LEU A 6 -0.79 -15.35 -14.99
C LEU A 6 -0.96 -15.83 -13.55
N TRP A 7 -1.93 -16.72 -13.32
CA TRP A 7 -2.09 -17.37 -12.01
C TRP A 7 -0.85 -18.17 -11.64
N LYS A 8 -0.30 -18.93 -12.59
CA LYS A 8 0.92 -19.71 -12.38
C LYS A 8 2.13 -18.82 -12.08
N LEU A 9 2.27 -17.68 -12.76
CA LEU A 9 3.31 -16.69 -12.46
C LEU A 9 3.14 -16.09 -11.06
N MET A 10 1.92 -15.73 -10.67
CA MET A 10 1.64 -15.22 -9.32
C MET A 10 2.01 -16.25 -8.25
N TRP A 11 1.62 -17.51 -8.45
CA TRP A 11 1.97 -18.62 -7.56
C TRP A 11 3.49 -18.84 -7.47
N LEU A 12 4.20 -18.77 -8.59
CA LEU A 12 5.66 -18.91 -8.63
C LEU A 12 6.37 -17.75 -7.92
N GLN A 13 5.90 -16.51 -8.08
CA GLN A 13 6.46 -15.37 -7.36
C GLN A 13 6.20 -15.45 -5.86
N TRP A 14 4.98 -15.82 -5.46
CA TRP A 14 4.65 -16.02 -4.05
C TRP A 14 5.50 -17.12 -3.43
N ARG A 15 5.62 -18.26 -4.11
CA ARG A 15 6.49 -19.37 -3.66
C ARG A 15 7.97 -19.00 -3.67
N GLY A 16 8.40 -18.17 -4.62
CA GLY A 16 9.76 -17.64 -4.72
C GLY A 16 10.08 -16.70 -3.55
N GLY A 17 9.16 -15.77 -3.24
CA GLY A 17 9.26 -14.87 -2.09
C GLY A 17 9.25 -15.65 -0.77
N PHE A 18 8.39 -16.65 -0.64
CA PHE A 18 8.38 -17.53 0.52
C PHE A 18 9.70 -18.31 0.66
N ARG A 19 10.24 -18.84 -0.43
CA ARG A 19 11.54 -19.52 -0.41
C ARG A 19 12.68 -18.56 -0.05
N GLN A 20 12.63 -17.31 -0.53
CA GLN A 20 13.61 -16.29 -0.17
C GLN A 20 13.49 -15.89 1.31
N PHE A 21 12.28 -15.79 1.84
CA PHE A 21 12.03 -15.57 3.26
C PHE A 21 12.59 -16.73 4.11
N CYS A 22 12.29 -17.98 3.75
CA CYS A 22 12.87 -19.16 4.42
C CYS A 22 14.40 -19.21 4.32
N ARG A 23 14.99 -18.75 3.21
CA ARG A 23 16.45 -18.64 3.07
C ARG A 23 17.02 -17.50 3.90
N SER A 24 16.30 -16.39 4.02
CA SER A 24 16.66 -15.28 4.89
C SER A 24 16.77 -15.75 6.34
N LEU A 25 15.80 -16.54 6.81
CA LEU A 25 15.83 -17.16 8.15
C LEU A 25 17.07 -18.05 8.40
N ARG A 26 17.68 -18.60 7.34
CA ARG A 26 18.87 -19.44 7.44
C ARG A 26 20.18 -18.63 7.50
N THR A 27 20.13 -17.33 7.23
CA THR A 27 21.29 -16.44 7.33
C THR A 27 21.38 -15.90 8.76
N SER A 28 22.57 -15.77 9.34
CA SER A 28 22.77 -15.26 10.71
C SER A 28 22.07 -13.92 10.97
N ARG A 29 22.03 -13.05 9.95
CA ARG A 29 21.28 -11.77 9.99
C ARG A 29 19.77 -11.97 10.03
N GLY A 30 19.23 -12.94 9.30
CA GLY A 30 17.78 -13.19 9.29
C GLY A 30 17.30 -13.93 10.54
N LEU A 31 18.14 -14.73 11.18
CA LEU A 31 17.84 -15.29 12.50
C LEU A 31 17.69 -14.17 13.55
N PHE A 32 18.56 -13.15 13.50
CA PHE A 32 18.44 -11.98 14.36
C PHE A 32 17.11 -11.24 14.14
N PHE A 33 16.74 -10.97 12.88
CA PHE A 33 15.45 -10.36 12.57
C PHE A 33 14.26 -11.23 12.98
N ALA A 34 14.35 -12.55 12.81
CA ALA A 34 13.30 -13.47 13.22
C ALA A 34 13.15 -13.55 14.74
N GLY A 35 14.26 -13.57 15.47
CA GLY A 35 14.29 -13.52 16.93
C GLY A 35 13.73 -12.20 17.45
N PHE A 36 14.12 -11.07 16.84
CA PHE A 36 13.56 -9.76 17.15
C PHE A 36 12.05 -9.70 16.90
N MET A 37 11.59 -10.24 15.78
CA MET A 37 10.17 -10.32 15.43
C MET A 37 9.38 -11.19 16.42
N LEU A 38 9.94 -12.34 16.83
CA LEU A 38 9.35 -13.21 17.85
C LEU A 38 9.32 -12.53 19.22
N LEU A 39 10.37 -11.80 19.60
CA LEU A 39 10.40 -11.02 20.83
C LEU A 39 9.38 -9.89 20.81
N MET A 40 9.24 -9.16 19.71
CA MET A 40 8.19 -8.15 19.55
C MET A 40 6.81 -8.77 19.66
N LEU A 41 6.54 -9.90 18.99
CA LEU A 41 5.27 -10.61 19.11
C LEU A 41 5.01 -11.11 20.54
N GLY A 42 6.04 -11.67 21.20
CA GLY A 42 5.95 -12.14 22.58
C GLY A 42 5.68 -11.00 23.56
N TYR A 43 6.40 -9.88 23.43
CA TYR A 43 6.15 -8.65 24.19
C TYR A 43 4.72 -8.17 23.97
N PHE A 44 4.25 -8.21 22.72
CA PHE A 44 2.89 -7.80 22.38
C PHE A 44 1.83 -8.67 23.10
N VAL A 45 1.98 -10.00 23.03
CA VAL A 45 1.08 -10.94 23.73
C VAL A 45 1.11 -10.73 25.25
N VAL A 46 2.29 -10.56 25.84
CA VAL A 46 2.43 -10.31 27.29
C VAL A 46 1.79 -8.97 27.67
N SER A 47 1.94 -7.92 26.86
CA SER A 47 1.28 -6.63 27.12
C SER A 47 -0.25 -6.75 27.10
N MET A 48 -0.84 -7.61 26.26
CA MET A 48 -2.29 -7.88 26.27
C MET A 48 -2.78 -8.47 27.59
N ASP A 49 -2.00 -9.35 28.21
CA ASP A 49 -2.36 -9.95 29.50
C ASP A 49 -2.20 -8.97 30.67
N VAL A 50 -1.23 -8.05 30.56
CA VAL A 50 -1.01 -6.98 31.55
C VAL A 50 -2.11 -5.92 31.46
N GLU A 51 -2.52 -5.51 30.25
CA GLU A 51 -3.55 -4.48 30.02
C GLU A 51 -4.96 -4.96 30.39
N LYS A 52 -5.26 -6.26 30.21
CA LYS A 52 -6.48 -6.89 30.77
C LYS A 52 -6.51 -6.93 32.30
N LYS A 53 -5.34 -6.95 32.95
CA LYS A 53 -5.24 -6.90 34.42
C LYS A 53 -5.24 -5.46 34.95
N PHE A 54 -4.76 -4.49 34.17
CA PHE A 54 -4.72 -3.08 34.51
C PHE A 54 -6.02 -2.31 34.17
N SER A 55 -6.86 -2.82 33.28
CA SER A 55 -8.18 -2.25 32.98
C SER A 55 -9.23 -2.43 34.09
N ALA A 56 -8.84 -2.99 35.25
CA ALA A 56 -9.62 -2.95 36.48
C ALA A 56 -9.59 -1.57 37.18
N VAL A 57 -8.82 -0.60 36.66
CA VAL A 57 -8.89 0.80 37.10
C VAL A 57 -10.07 1.46 36.37
N PRO A 58 -11.14 1.90 37.08
CA PRO A 58 -12.29 2.53 36.45
C PRO A 58 -11.85 3.85 35.83
N PHE A 59 -11.77 3.91 34.50
CA PHE A 59 -11.61 5.17 33.79
C PHE A 59 -12.89 6.02 33.99
N PRO A 60 -12.77 7.33 34.29
CA PRO A 60 -13.93 8.18 34.52
C PRO A 60 -14.82 8.24 33.27
N PRO A 61 -16.12 7.90 33.40
CA PRO A 61 -17.07 7.88 32.29
C PRO A 61 -17.42 9.31 31.89
N GLY A 62 -16.72 9.88 30.92
CA GLY A 62 -17.04 11.22 30.42
C GLY A 62 -16.06 11.82 29.41
N LEU A 63 -14.77 11.46 29.45
CA LEU A 63 -13.77 11.97 28.50
C LEU A 63 -13.66 11.15 27.21
N PHE A 64 -14.14 9.91 27.23
CA PHE A 64 -14.21 9.00 26.07
C PHE A 64 -15.64 8.47 25.89
N ALA A 65 -16.62 9.37 25.77
CA ALA A 65 -17.91 8.97 25.21
C ALA A 65 -17.64 8.24 23.88
N GLU A 66 -18.38 7.16 23.57
CA GLU A 66 -18.17 6.34 22.36
C GLU A 66 -18.10 7.18 21.07
N ASP A 67 -18.68 8.37 21.09
CA ASP A 67 -18.69 9.32 19.98
C ASP A 67 -17.33 10.03 19.79
N GLY A 68 -16.63 10.37 20.87
CA GLY A 68 -15.33 11.07 20.81
C GLY A 68 -14.19 10.21 20.28
N MET A 69 -14.20 8.90 20.55
CA MET A 69 -13.21 7.97 19.98
C MET A 69 -13.39 7.81 18.46
N LYS A 70 -14.63 7.79 17.97
CA LYS A 70 -14.92 7.68 16.53
C LYS A 70 -14.40 8.91 15.79
N ASP A 71 -14.63 10.10 16.34
CA ASP A 71 -14.12 11.35 15.77
C ASP A 71 -12.59 11.40 15.76
N LEU A 72 -11.95 10.96 16.85
CA LEU A 72 -10.49 10.96 16.93
C LEU A 72 -9.85 9.96 15.96
N ILE A 73 -10.47 8.78 15.77
CA ILE A 73 -10.06 7.80 14.75
C ILE A 73 -10.26 8.37 13.33
N ALA A 74 -11.39 9.04 13.07
CA ALA A 74 -11.68 9.64 11.77
C ALA A 74 -10.69 10.77 11.43
N ILE A 75 -10.38 11.64 12.40
CA ILE A 75 -9.37 12.69 12.26
C ILE A 75 -7.99 12.08 12.04
N GLY A 76 -7.62 11.05 12.82
CA GLY A 76 -6.36 10.33 12.65
C GLY A 76 -6.21 9.72 11.25
N LEU A 77 -7.26 9.08 10.74
CA LEU A 77 -7.29 8.56 9.37
C LEU A 77 -7.18 9.68 8.33
N CYS A 78 -7.84 10.81 8.54
CA CYS A 78 -7.80 11.95 7.62
C CYS A 78 -6.39 12.57 7.55
N VAL A 79 -5.75 12.79 8.70
CA VAL A 79 -4.37 13.26 8.78
C VAL A 79 -3.41 12.27 8.13
N PHE A 80 -3.55 10.98 8.44
CA PHE A 80 -2.71 9.94 7.86
C PHE A 80 -2.88 9.82 6.35
N THR A 81 -4.11 9.94 5.85
CA THR A 81 -4.40 9.93 4.40
C THR A 81 -3.76 11.14 3.73
N THR A 82 -3.92 12.34 4.31
CA THR A 82 -3.34 13.57 3.76
C THR A 82 -1.82 13.52 3.78
N TRP A 83 -1.23 13.04 4.87
CA TRP A 83 0.21 12.82 4.97
C TRP A 83 0.71 11.85 3.92
N THR A 84 0.02 10.71 3.77
CA THR A 84 0.34 9.72 2.74
C THR A 84 0.23 10.34 1.35
N LEU A 85 -0.73 11.20 1.07
CA LEU A 85 -0.86 11.87 -0.22
C LEU A 85 0.26 12.88 -0.51
N LEU A 86 0.73 13.61 0.51
CA LEU A 86 1.80 14.59 0.38
C LEU A 86 3.17 13.92 0.26
N PHE A 87 3.43 12.89 1.07
CA PHE A 87 4.72 12.19 1.15
C PHE A 87 4.78 10.91 0.31
N SER A 88 3.69 10.50 -0.34
CA SER A 88 3.73 9.46 -1.38
C SER A 88 4.49 10.03 -2.57
N THR A 89 5.80 9.88 -2.44
CA THR A 89 6.81 10.38 -3.33
C THR A 89 6.81 9.44 -4.52
N GLY A 90 5.94 9.73 -5.49
CA GLY A 90 6.19 9.51 -6.91
C GLY A 90 6.75 8.15 -7.35
N GLU A 91 6.53 7.04 -6.63
CA GLU A 91 6.74 5.72 -7.20
C GLU A 91 5.63 5.53 -8.22
N ALA A 92 5.91 6.00 -9.43
CA ALA A 92 4.98 5.96 -10.53
C ALA A 92 4.48 4.52 -10.70
N THR A 93 3.17 4.37 -10.61
CA THR A 93 2.37 3.63 -11.60
C THR A 93 3.11 2.45 -12.26
N VAL A 94 3.02 1.29 -11.64
CA VAL A 94 3.24 0.03 -12.35
C VAL A 94 4.65 -0.12 -12.95
N TYR A 95 5.73 0.22 -12.22
CA TYR A 95 7.06 -0.20 -12.67
C TYR A 95 7.20 -1.72 -12.63
N PHE A 96 7.30 -2.34 -13.80
CA PHE A 96 7.59 -3.77 -13.90
C PHE A 96 9.03 -4.00 -13.47
N THR A 97 9.23 -4.95 -12.56
CA THR A 97 10.58 -5.39 -12.21
C THR A 97 11.27 -6.01 -13.44
N ALA A 98 12.60 -5.97 -13.53
CA ALA A 98 13.31 -6.52 -14.70
C ALA A 98 12.95 -8.00 -14.98
N SER A 99 12.69 -8.78 -13.93
CA SER A 99 12.20 -10.15 -14.03
C SER A 99 10.78 -10.23 -14.60
N GLU A 100 9.88 -9.35 -14.16
CA GLU A 100 8.53 -9.23 -14.74
C GLU A 100 8.56 -8.84 -16.21
N ILE A 101 9.44 -7.90 -16.60
CA ILE A 101 9.58 -7.48 -18.00
C ILE A 101 10.00 -8.65 -18.88
N ALA A 102 11.01 -9.42 -18.45
CA ALA A 102 11.51 -10.58 -19.18
C ALA A 102 10.47 -11.69 -19.39
N PHE A 103 9.49 -11.85 -18.49
CA PHE A 103 8.45 -12.87 -18.60
C PHE A 103 7.12 -12.38 -19.20
N LEU A 104 6.75 -11.11 -19.00
CA LEU A 104 5.43 -10.58 -19.40
C LEU A 104 5.42 -9.98 -20.82
N PHE A 105 6.54 -9.44 -21.30
CA PHE A 105 6.61 -8.83 -22.63
C PHE A 105 6.72 -9.82 -23.81
N PRO A 106 7.37 -11.00 -23.69
CA PRO A 106 7.35 -11.98 -24.77
C PRO A 106 6.00 -12.72 -24.91
N ALA A 107 5.09 -12.56 -23.95
CA ALA A 107 3.78 -13.19 -23.98
C ALA A 107 2.69 -12.23 -24.49
N PRO A 108 1.73 -12.68 -25.31
CA PRO A 108 0.66 -11.84 -25.86
C PRO A 108 -0.40 -11.52 -24.81
N PHE A 109 -0.06 -10.70 -23.82
CA PHE A 109 -0.98 -10.26 -22.77
C PHE A 109 -1.64 -8.92 -23.10
N THR A 110 -2.91 -8.81 -22.77
CA THR A 110 -3.66 -7.55 -22.92
C THR A 110 -3.34 -6.60 -21.76
N ARG A 111 -3.34 -5.28 -22.01
CA ARG A 111 -3.05 -4.26 -20.98
C ARG A 111 -3.93 -4.40 -19.73
N LYS A 112 -5.18 -4.82 -19.89
CA LYS A 112 -6.12 -5.06 -18.77
C LYS A 112 -5.66 -6.19 -17.84
N GLN A 113 -5.05 -7.24 -18.38
CA GLN A 113 -4.54 -8.37 -17.60
C GLN A 113 -3.28 -8.00 -16.81
N LEU A 114 -2.42 -7.13 -17.35
CA LEU A 114 -1.26 -6.61 -16.64
C LEU A 114 -1.65 -5.74 -15.44
N LEU A 115 -2.66 -4.89 -15.62
CA LEU A 115 -3.19 -4.04 -14.56
C LEU A 115 -3.80 -4.88 -13.43
N SER A 116 -4.63 -5.87 -13.77
CA SER A 116 -5.28 -6.72 -12.76
C SER A 116 -4.26 -7.58 -12.00
N TYR A 117 -3.23 -8.08 -12.67
CA TYR A 117 -2.12 -8.79 -12.03
C TYR A 117 -1.38 -7.91 -11.01
N LYS A 118 -1.10 -6.65 -11.36
CA LYS A 118 -0.42 -5.71 -10.46
C LYS A 118 -1.26 -5.40 -9.22
N LEU A 119 -2.56 -5.14 -9.43
CA LEU A 119 -3.50 -4.89 -8.34
C LEU A 119 -3.58 -6.08 -7.39
N LEU A 120 -3.63 -7.30 -7.93
CA LEU A 120 -3.70 -8.51 -7.13
C LEU A 120 -2.41 -8.75 -6.33
N LYS A 121 -1.25 -8.42 -6.90
CA LYS A 121 0.04 -8.46 -6.20
C LYS A 121 0.09 -7.47 -5.03
N SER A 122 -0.35 -6.24 -5.23
CA SER A 122 -0.47 -5.24 -4.14
C SER A 122 -1.47 -5.69 -3.08
N PHE A 123 -2.59 -6.28 -3.49
CA PHE A 123 -3.60 -6.83 -2.57
C PHE A 123 -3.01 -7.90 -1.65
N MET A 124 -2.22 -8.83 -2.17
CA MET A 124 -1.53 -9.86 -1.35
C MET A 124 -0.58 -9.24 -0.31
N GLY A 125 0.13 -8.18 -0.68
CA GLY A 125 0.97 -7.42 0.25
C GLY A 125 0.14 -6.82 1.38
N ILE A 126 -0.96 -6.14 1.03
CA ILE A 126 -1.87 -5.50 1.99
C ILE A 126 -2.52 -6.52 2.91
N VAL A 127 -2.95 -7.69 2.41
CA VAL A 127 -3.51 -8.76 3.25
C VAL A 127 -2.49 -9.21 4.29
N THR A 128 -1.24 -9.40 3.88
CA THR A 128 -0.16 -9.83 4.78
C THR A 128 0.11 -8.74 5.84
N THR A 129 0.29 -7.49 5.42
CA THR A 129 0.54 -6.36 6.32
C THR A 129 -0.65 -6.10 7.26
N SER A 130 -1.88 -6.21 6.75
CA SER A 130 -3.09 -6.07 7.55
C SER A 130 -3.22 -7.18 8.57
N LEU A 131 -2.85 -8.41 8.24
CA LEU A 131 -2.88 -9.51 9.20
C LEU A 131 -1.88 -9.26 10.34
N PHE A 132 -0.68 -8.79 10.01
CA PHE A 132 0.32 -8.39 11.02
C PHE A 132 -0.14 -7.21 11.87
N MET A 133 -0.66 -6.14 11.25
CA MET A 133 -1.14 -4.99 12.01
C MET A 133 -2.40 -5.31 12.82
N SER A 134 -3.27 -6.18 12.31
CA SER A 134 -4.43 -6.61 13.07
C SER A 134 -4.04 -7.41 14.30
N LEU A 135 -2.93 -8.16 14.32
CA LEU A 135 -2.44 -8.78 15.55
C LEU A 135 -2.04 -7.72 16.57
N ALA A 136 -1.51 -6.58 16.13
CA ALA A 136 -1.26 -5.44 17.00
C ALA A 136 -2.57 -4.82 17.52
N LEU A 137 -3.55 -4.56 16.66
CA LEU A 137 -4.82 -3.96 17.10
C LEU A 137 -5.76 -4.94 17.84
N ALA A 138 -5.52 -6.25 17.72
CA ALA A 138 -6.27 -7.30 18.40
C ALA A 138 -6.21 -7.18 19.93
N ALA A 139 -5.17 -6.53 20.47
CA ALA A 139 -5.00 -6.26 21.90
C ALA A 139 -6.23 -5.61 22.53
N ASN A 140 -6.82 -4.66 21.82
CA ASN A 140 -7.84 -3.76 22.35
C ASN A 140 -9.27 -4.11 21.91
N LEU A 141 -9.44 -5.07 20.98
CA LEU A 141 -10.73 -5.35 20.37
C LEU A 141 -11.24 -6.76 20.72
N ARG A 142 -12.44 -6.81 21.30
CA ARG A 142 -13.13 -8.05 21.72
C ARG A 142 -13.39 -9.04 20.58
N MET A 143 -13.41 -8.57 19.33
CA MET A 143 -13.60 -9.39 18.13
C MET A 143 -12.42 -9.19 17.18
N TRP A 144 -11.48 -10.15 17.19
CA TRP A 144 -10.29 -10.11 16.34
C TRP A 144 -10.62 -9.98 14.85
N GLY A 145 -11.68 -10.65 14.38
CA GLY A 145 -12.12 -10.56 12.97
C GLY A 145 -12.45 -9.13 12.55
N ALA A 146 -13.10 -8.34 13.41
CA ALA A 146 -13.43 -6.95 13.11
C ALA A 146 -12.17 -6.08 12.96
N ALA A 147 -11.14 -6.34 13.78
CA ALA A 147 -9.84 -5.68 13.66
C ALA A 147 -9.18 -6.00 12.31
N VAL A 148 -9.17 -7.28 11.91
CA VAL A 148 -8.55 -7.73 10.64
C VAL A 148 -9.23 -7.06 9.45
N PHE A 149 -10.56 -7.11 9.38
CA PHE A 149 -11.30 -6.53 8.27
C PHE A 149 -11.22 -5.01 8.27
N GLY A 150 -11.26 -4.36 9.44
CA GLY A 150 -11.14 -2.90 9.57
C GLY A 150 -9.78 -2.39 9.08
N THR A 151 -8.68 -2.98 9.56
CA THR A 151 -7.33 -2.59 9.10
C THR A 151 -7.12 -2.92 7.63
N MET A 152 -7.67 -4.04 7.14
CA MET A 152 -7.55 -4.43 5.74
C MET A 152 -8.25 -3.41 4.86
N LEU A 153 -9.48 -3.02 5.21
CA LEU A 153 -10.27 -2.08 4.45
C LEU A 153 -9.63 -0.68 4.46
N ALA A 154 -9.10 -0.24 5.60
CA ALA A 154 -8.38 1.02 5.72
C ALA A 154 -7.13 1.07 4.83
N PHE A 155 -6.28 0.02 4.85
CA PHE A 155 -5.10 -0.03 4.00
C PHE A 155 -5.44 -0.16 2.51
N LEU A 156 -6.48 -0.92 2.16
CA LEU A 156 -6.96 -1.00 0.78
C LEU A 156 -7.42 0.37 0.28
N PHE A 157 -8.20 1.09 1.09
CA PHE A 157 -8.67 2.42 0.77
C PHE A 157 -7.51 3.40 0.54
N LEU A 158 -6.54 3.41 1.45
CA LEU A 158 -5.33 4.24 1.32
C LEU A 158 -4.52 3.91 0.05
N GLN A 159 -4.32 2.62 -0.23
CA GLN A 159 -3.60 2.17 -1.43
C GLN A 159 -4.33 2.61 -2.72
N LEU A 160 -5.65 2.42 -2.77
CA LEU A 160 -6.48 2.79 -3.92
C LEU A 160 -6.45 4.30 -4.16
N ILE A 161 -6.57 5.10 -3.11
CA ILE A 161 -6.46 6.56 -3.19
C ILE A 161 -5.08 6.98 -3.71
N ALA A 162 -4.01 6.43 -3.13
CA ALA A 162 -2.65 6.73 -3.57
C ALA A 162 -2.43 6.39 -5.05
N MET A 163 -2.96 5.24 -5.50
CA MET A 163 -2.87 4.80 -6.89
C MET A 163 -3.68 5.68 -7.84
N ASN A 164 -4.90 6.08 -7.46
CA ASN A 164 -5.73 7.00 -8.25
C ASN A 164 -5.08 8.38 -8.39
N VAL A 165 -4.50 8.91 -7.31
CA VAL A 165 -3.79 10.20 -7.35
C VAL A 165 -2.54 10.10 -8.22
N ALA A 166 -1.81 8.98 -8.18
CA ALA A 166 -0.68 8.75 -9.06
C ALA A 166 -1.11 8.73 -10.55
N PHE A 167 -2.20 8.03 -10.90
CA PHE A 167 -2.73 8.05 -12.26
C PHE A 167 -3.19 9.45 -12.69
N LEU A 168 -3.88 10.18 -11.81
CA LEU A 168 -4.31 11.55 -12.10
C LEU A 168 -3.12 12.46 -12.38
N ARG A 169 -2.05 12.35 -11.57
CA ARG A 169 -0.80 13.09 -11.80
C ARG A 169 -0.18 12.76 -13.16
N GLN A 170 -0.18 11.51 -13.60
CA GLN A 170 0.35 11.14 -14.92
C GLN A 170 -0.47 11.73 -16.06
N VAL A 171 -1.80 11.61 -15.99
CA VAL A 171 -2.69 12.19 -17.01
C VAL A 171 -2.51 13.71 -17.07
N LEU A 172 -2.38 14.37 -15.91
CA LEU A 172 -2.09 15.80 -15.84
C LEU A 172 -0.71 16.15 -16.41
N GLN A 173 0.33 15.39 -16.11
CA GLN A 173 1.68 15.60 -16.65
C GLN A 173 1.71 15.45 -18.18
N GLU A 174 1.05 14.43 -18.72
CA GLU A 174 0.93 14.26 -20.17
C GLU A 174 0.19 15.44 -20.80
N ARG A 175 -0.96 15.82 -20.24
CA ARG A 175 -1.76 16.97 -20.70
C ARG A 175 -0.97 18.29 -20.67
N VAL A 176 -0.31 18.58 -19.55
CA VAL A 176 0.49 19.81 -19.37
C VAL A 176 1.66 19.81 -20.35
N SER A 177 2.35 18.68 -20.54
CA SER A 177 3.48 18.62 -21.47
C SER A 177 3.08 18.80 -22.94
N VAL A 178 1.87 18.37 -23.33
CA VAL A 178 1.34 18.57 -24.68
C VAL A 178 0.88 20.02 -24.86
N TRP A 179 0.24 20.59 -23.84
CA TRP A 179 -0.20 21.98 -23.87
C TRP A 179 0.98 22.95 -23.93
N LEU A 180 2.01 22.73 -23.10
CA LEU A 180 3.24 23.54 -23.09
C LEU A 180 3.96 23.48 -24.44
N ARG A 181 4.06 22.29 -25.05
CA ARG A 181 4.64 22.12 -26.39
C ARG A 181 3.85 22.83 -27.48
N ARG A 182 2.51 22.84 -27.41
CA ARG A 182 1.67 23.58 -28.35
C ARG A 182 1.80 25.09 -28.19
N VAL A 183 1.78 25.60 -26.96
CA VAL A 183 1.96 27.04 -26.69
C VAL A 183 3.35 27.51 -27.13
N ALA A 184 4.40 26.73 -26.85
CA ALA A 184 5.74 27.02 -27.32
C ALA A 184 5.81 27.03 -28.86
N GLY A 185 5.19 26.06 -29.54
CA GLY A 185 5.15 26.01 -31.01
C GLY A 185 4.41 27.19 -31.63
N TYR A 186 3.24 27.56 -31.10
CA TYR A 186 2.49 28.73 -31.57
C TYR A 186 3.25 30.03 -31.31
N GLY A 187 3.87 30.18 -30.13
CA GLY A 187 4.72 31.33 -29.80
C GLY A 187 5.89 31.47 -30.77
N LEU A 188 6.58 30.37 -31.09
CA LEU A 188 7.70 30.38 -32.03
C LEU A 188 7.26 30.75 -33.44
N SER A 189 6.11 30.22 -33.90
CA SER A 189 5.55 30.59 -35.21
C SER A 189 5.14 32.07 -35.29
N ALA A 190 4.60 32.64 -34.21
CA ALA A 190 4.24 34.05 -34.16
C ALA A 190 5.49 34.96 -34.20
N VAL A 191 6.56 34.59 -33.50
CA VAL A 191 7.83 35.34 -33.52
C VAL A 191 8.46 35.32 -34.92
N VAL A 192 8.43 34.18 -35.60
CA VAL A 192 8.94 34.07 -36.99
C VAL A 192 8.11 34.95 -37.93
N SER A 193 6.78 34.95 -37.82
CA SER A 193 5.92 35.77 -38.67
C SER A 193 6.11 37.28 -38.45
N VAL A 194 6.41 37.71 -37.22
CA VAL A 194 6.70 39.12 -36.90
C VAL A 194 8.09 39.53 -37.38
N ALA A 195 9.07 38.63 -37.39
CA ALA A 195 10.44 38.93 -37.82
C ALA A 195 10.61 39.02 -39.36
N VAL A 196 9.61 38.59 -40.14
CA VAL A 196 9.63 38.58 -41.61
C VAL A 196 8.97 39.84 -42.22
N ILE A 197 8.33 40.67 -41.39
CA ILE A 197 7.72 41.97 -41.76
C ILE A 197 8.71 43.09 -41.46
#